data_AF-A0A7C7WR84-F1
#
_entry.id   AF-A0A7C7WR84-F1
#
_cell.length_a   1.000
_cell.length_b   1.000
_cell.length_c   1.000
_cell.angle_alpha   90.00
_cell.angle_beta   90.00
_cell.angle_gamma   90.00
#
_symmetry.space_group_name_H-M   'P 1'
#
loop_
_entity.id
_entity.type
_entity.pdbx_description
1 polymer ?
#
loop_
_entity_poly.entity_id
_entity_poly.type
_entity_poly.pdbx_seq_one_letter_code
_entity_poly.pdbx_strand_id
1 'polypeptide(L)'
;YFGTIEFFDVLGRNSRGQGLTFPGRVIPVMRPKQDGTAATVDIRVTGFATARPAVVVTYRDAQGDSAQIRRDIPKTTLERPSARMAKVQDGVAGLTHLGLRVRVDTDENVRDTLLSYGTARQVDRTMVSAEQIEAVMGEIERLRAAGLYTSALAYEGLGSIEVWAEWTHEQDPQSRRTGTLAANGTPAPLPEWQDLVPSGFEYAGDRLVQWDTPIPPPEGHEILAKMGEAFAEATVYKVGESYLGEDVWAMDLQPEITASHWSHAKATTYKPTVVYSARQHANEVSSTSHVLRHAELLLTDPEQRRKLDKVNVIIHPFTNADGAQLAYDLYNITPDYILHAGYLGSLGQDVTSGGNNDHPIYPESTIRGRLWSTWLPDVFLNPHGYPSHQVVQLFSEYTGLVRRGRVTERNWGFNKGWFMPGFGYVDSPEYPRHKDAAFEIRDYITRGINSNRDVFDLNQRTYGRYERYGAQFDPDVFRLPMTDSVLIQMPLKGSSGGGGGGRGGYNPRITIWSGTTEAPDETAYGPYMELVAKAGLSWDQAILDYLYEADHEVKRSGQRFFGGVSIRLNRPRPAEKDDEDEEEAGEKVIS
;
A
#
# COMPACT_ATOMS: atom_id res chain seq x y z
N TYR A 1 -4.78 12.62 -23.11
CA TYR A 1 -4.37 12.40 -21.70
C TYR A 1 -3.49 13.54 -21.17
N PHE A 2 -2.26 13.76 -21.65
CA PHE A 2 -1.41 14.84 -21.10
C PHE A 2 -1.94 16.26 -21.33
N GLY A 3 -2.47 16.58 -22.53
CA GLY A 3 -3.18 17.85 -22.74
C GLY A 3 -4.45 17.98 -21.90
N THR A 4 -5.11 16.86 -21.58
CA THR A 4 -6.24 16.81 -20.63
C THR A 4 -5.77 17.12 -19.21
N ILE A 5 -4.66 16.52 -18.75
CA ILE A 5 -4.07 16.81 -17.43
C ILE A 5 -3.62 18.26 -17.35
N GLU A 6 -3.01 18.82 -18.39
CA GLU A 6 -2.64 20.23 -18.43
C GLU A 6 -3.88 21.13 -18.34
N PHE A 7 -4.95 20.81 -19.07
CA PHE A 7 -6.23 21.49 -18.92
C PHE A 7 -6.73 21.45 -17.48
N PHE A 8 -6.69 20.29 -16.81
CA PHE A 8 -7.10 20.15 -15.41
C PHE A 8 -6.15 20.88 -14.45
N ASP A 9 -4.85 20.88 -14.72
CA ASP A 9 -3.85 21.62 -13.94
C ASP A 9 -4.14 23.13 -14.02
N VAL A 10 -4.33 23.66 -15.23
CA VAL A 10 -4.71 25.06 -15.46
C VAL A 10 -6.08 25.38 -14.83
N LEU A 11 -7.09 24.52 -15.03
CA LEU A 11 -8.42 24.67 -14.43
C LEU A 11 -8.33 24.70 -12.90
N GLY A 12 -7.54 23.82 -12.29
CA GLY A 12 -7.32 23.77 -10.85
C GLY A 12 -6.65 25.03 -10.32
N ARG A 13 -5.56 25.45 -10.96
CA ARG A 13 -4.86 26.69 -10.59
C ARG A 13 -5.80 27.89 -10.64
N ASN A 14 -6.63 27.96 -11.68
CA ASN A 14 -7.59 29.06 -11.86
C ASN A 14 -8.79 28.99 -10.92
N SER A 15 -9.28 27.80 -10.57
CA SER A 15 -10.50 27.64 -9.77
C SER A 15 -10.27 27.55 -8.27
N ARG A 16 -9.14 26.99 -7.82
CA ARG A 16 -8.86 26.71 -6.39
C ARG A 16 -7.43 27.06 -5.94
N GLY A 17 -6.64 27.73 -6.78
CA GLY A 17 -5.26 28.14 -6.47
C GLY A 17 -4.24 27.00 -6.45
N GLN A 18 -4.66 25.76 -6.69
CA GLN A 18 -3.80 24.58 -6.81
C GLN A 18 -4.22 23.78 -8.04
N GLY A 19 -3.24 23.38 -8.86
CA GLY A 19 -3.50 22.57 -10.04
C GLY A 19 -4.15 21.23 -9.72
N LEU A 20 -5.12 20.82 -10.55
CA LEU A 20 -5.61 19.45 -10.52
C LEU A 20 -4.64 18.61 -11.35
N THR A 21 -3.84 17.78 -10.69
CA THR A 21 -2.88 16.90 -11.37
C THR A 21 -3.53 15.65 -11.96
N PHE A 22 -4.86 15.62 -11.98
CA PHE A 22 -5.66 14.49 -12.42
C PHE A 22 -7.05 14.97 -12.88
N PRO A 23 -7.66 14.28 -13.85
CA PRO A 23 -8.97 14.64 -14.41
C PRO A 23 -10.17 14.26 -13.52
N GLY A 24 -9.93 13.66 -12.36
CA GLY A 24 -10.96 12.97 -11.57
C GLY A 24 -11.30 11.59 -12.15
N ARG A 25 -12.39 10.97 -11.68
CA ARG A 25 -12.82 9.63 -12.13
C ARG A 25 -13.60 9.73 -13.45
N VAL A 26 -12.91 9.68 -14.58
CA VAL A 26 -13.51 9.51 -15.92
C VAL A 26 -13.30 8.06 -16.36
N ILE A 27 -14.38 7.29 -16.50
CA ILE A 27 -14.33 5.87 -16.86
C ILE A 27 -14.84 5.69 -18.29
N PRO A 28 -13.96 5.57 -19.30
CA PRO A 28 -14.39 5.21 -20.64
C PRO A 28 -14.82 3.74 -20.66
N VAL A 29 -16.07 3.48 -21.05
CA VAL A 29 -16.56 2.13 -21.33
C VAL A 29 -16.85 2.06 -22.82
N MET A 30 -16.03 1.32 -23.56
CA MET A 30 -16.20 1.12 -24.99
C MET A 30 -16.82 -0.25 -25.23
N ARG A 31 -17.97 -0.30 -25.90
CA ARG A 31 -18.58 -1.57 -26.33
C ARG A 31 -18.50 -1.66 -27.85
N PRO A 32 -17.74 -2.62 -28.40
CA PRO A 32 -17.66 -2.77 -29.85
C PRO A 32 -19.04 -3.15 -30.39
N LYS A 33 -19.57 -2.33 -31.31
CA LYS A 33 -20.77 -2.66 -32.07
C LYS A 33 -20.38 -3.50 -33.29
N GLN A 34 -20.99 -4.68 -33.42
CA GLN A 34 -20.80 -5.55 -34.59
C GLN A 34 -21.92 -5.41 -35.63
N ASP A 35 -22.91 -4.55 -35.37
CA ASP A 35 -24.11 -4.40 -36.21
C ASP A 35 -23.97 -3.38 -37.35
N GLY A 36 -22.79 -2.77 -37.51
CA GLY A 36 -22.52 -1.75 -38.53
C GLY A 36 -23.25 -0.41 -38.32
N THR A 37 -23.95 -0.24 -37.20
CA THR A 37 -24.62 1.03 -36.86
C THR A 37 -23.65 2.04 -36.26
N ALA A 38 -24.00 3.32 -36.30
CA ALA A 38 -23.19 4.37 -35.69
C ALA A 38 -22.94 4.11 -34.19
N ALA A 39 -21.75 4.48 -33.72
CA ALA A 39 -21.40 4.42 -32.30
C ALA A 39 -22.36 5.31 -31.49
N THR A 40 -22.75 4.83 -30.31
CA THR A 40 -23.55 5.57 -29.34
C THR A 40 -22.67 5.87 -28.14
N VAL A 41 -22.66 7.13 -27.70
CA VAL A 41 -21.94 7.55 -26.49
C VAL A 41 -22.96 7.78 -25.38
N ASP A 42 -22.79 7.07 -24.27
CA ASP A 42 -23.50 7.33 -23.02
C ASP A 42 -22.54 8.04 -22.06
N ILE A 43 -22.96 9.17 -21.50
CA ILE A 43 -22.16 9.95 -20.56
C ILE A 43 -22.89 9.97 -19.22
N ARG A 44 -22.34 9.25 -18.23
CA ARG A 44 -22.81 9.29 -16.85
C ARG A 44 -21.86 10.14 -16.01
N VAL A 45 -22.39 11.20 -15.41
CA VAL A 45 -21.64 12.02 -14.44
C VAL A 45 -22.06 11.60 -13.04
N THR A 46 -21.11 11.06 -12.28
CA THR A 46 -21.30 10.65 -10.88
C THR A 46 -20.44 11.51 -9.97
N GLY A 47 -20.99 12.02 -8.86
CA GLY A 47 -20.26 12.82 -7.90
C GLY A 47 -21.12 13.23 -6.72
N PHE A 48 -20.51 13.84 -5.71
CA PHE A 48 -21.25 14.40 -4.59
C PHE A 48 -22.04 15.63 -5.05
N ALA A 49 -23.31 15.72 -4.65
CA ALA A 49 -24.17 16.88 -4.93
C ALA A 49 -23.60 18.20 -4.37
N THR A 50 -22.69 18.12 -3.39
CA THR A 50 -22.03 19.27 -2.78
C THR A 50 -20.63 18.86 -2.28
N ALA A 51 -19.68 19.79 -2.34
CA ALA A 51 -18.34 19.63 -1.80
C ALA A 51 -18.29 19.73 -0.26
N ARG A 52 -19.43 19.93 0.41
CA ARG A 52 -19.53 20.07 1.87
C ARG A 52 -20.35 18.93 2.46
N PRO A 53 -19.74 18.00 3.22
CA PRO A 53 -20.51 17.03 3.97
C PRO A 53 -21.46 17.76 4.92
N ALA A 54 -22.66 17.22 5.09
CA ALA A 54 -23.67 17.82 5.94
C ALA A 54 -24.59 16.74 6.50
N VAL A 55 -25.05 16.97 7.73
CA VAL A 55 -26.21 16.26 8.26
C VAL A 55 -27.45 16.96 7.74
N VAL A 56 -28.31 16.22 7.05
CA VAL A 56 -29.60 16.71 6.57
C VAL A 56 -30.68 15.89 7.27
N VAL A 57 -31.43 16.53 8.14
CA VAL A 57 -32.60 15.95 8.80
C VAL A 57 -33.84 16.47 8.09
N THR A 58 -34.56 15.57 7.44
CA THR A 58 -35.90 15.88 6.91
C THR A 58 -36.91 15.27 7.86
N TYR A 59 -37.85 16.06 8.36
CA TYR A 59 -38.84 15.61 9.32
C TYR A 59 -40.23 16.13 8.94
N ARG A 60 -41.25 15.45 9.46
CA ARG A 60 -42.63 15.91 9.44
C ARG A 60 -43.05 16.18 10.86
N ASP A 61 -43.57 17.37 11.14
CA ASP A 61 -44.05 17.70 12.47
C ASP A 61 -45.41 17.05 12.77
N ALA A 62 -45.90 17.24 14.00
CA ALA A 62 -47.17 16.68 14.45
C ALA A 62 -48.39 17.25 13.69
N GLN A 63 -48.23 18.39 13.03
CA GLN A 63 -49.25 19.06 12.21
C GLN A 63 -49.27 18.53 10.77
N GLY A 64 -48.27 17.70 10.40
CA GLY A 64 -48.15 17.11 9.08
C GLY A 64 -47.27 17.91 8.12
N ASP A 65 -46.70 19.02 8.57
CA ASP A 65 -45.84 19.88 7.76
C ASP A 65 -44.45 19.26 7.65
N SER A 66 -43.91 19.23 6.43
CA SER A 66 -42.58 18.69 6.16
C SER A 66 -41.55 19.81 6.16
N ALA A 67 -40.46 19.62 6.90
CA ALA A 67 -39.36 20.57 7.01
C ALA A 67 -38.01 19.87 6.87
N GLN A 68 -36.98 20.66 6.56
CA GLN A 68 -35.60 20.18 6.39
C GLN A 68 -34.65 21.07 7.19
N ILE A 69 -33.81 20.44 8.03
CA ILE A 69 -32.69 21.08 8.70
C ILE A 69 -31.42 20.53 8.07
N ARG A 70 -30.57 21.43 7.55
CA ARG A 70 -29.22 21.11 7.11
C ARG A 70 -28.20 21.72 8.05
N ARG A 71 -27.19 20.94 8.42
CA ARG A 71 -26.01 21.38 9.16
C ARG A 71 -24.77 20.88 8.43
N ASP A 72 -23.99 21.80 7.88
CA ASP A 72 -22.70 21.46 7.28
C ASP A 72 -21.76 20.91 8.37
N ILE A 73 -20.95 19.90 8.02
CA ILE A 73 -19.94 19.31 8.90
C ILE A 73 -18.60 19.98 8.53
N PRO A 74 -18.13 20.98 9.28
CA PRO A 74 -16.86 21.62 8.99
C PRO A 74 -15.70 20.66 9.32
N LYS A 75 -14.61 20.76 8.54
CA LYS A 75 -13.32 20.21 8.97
C LYS A 75 -12.84 20.96 10.20
N THR A 76 -12.60 20.27 11.31
CA THR A 76 -12.07 20.85 12.56
C THR A 76 -10.53 20.87 12.56
N THR A 77 -9.93 21.68 13.43
CA THR A 77 -8.49 21.69 13.74
C THR A 77 -8.11 20.70 14.84
N LEU A 78 -9.05 19.86 15.27
CA LEU A 78 -8.82 18.89 16.33
C LEU A 78 -7.68 17.94 15.94
N GLU A 79 -6.67 17.86 16.79
CA GLU A 79 -5.56 16.91 16.61
C GLU A 79 -6.05 15.47 16.85
N ARG A 80 -5.37 14.49 16.24
CA ARG A 80 -5.67 13.07 16.45
C ARG A 80 -5.60 12.71 17.95
N PRO A 81 -6.61 12.00 18.50
CA PRO A 81 -6.57 11.53 19.88
C PRO A 81 -5.33 10.68 20.16
N SER A 82 -4.72 10.86 21.32
CA SER A 82 -3.55 10.10 21.76
C SER A 82 -3.94 9.06 22.80
N ALA A 83 -3.63 7.79 22.57
CA ALA A 83 -3.85 6.75 23.58
C ALA A 83 -2.94 6.99 24.79
N ARG A 84 -3.51 6.99 26.00
CA ARG A 84 -2.81 7.26 27.26
C ARG A 84 -2.95 6.14 28.28
N MET A 85 -4.00 5.34 28.19
CA MET A 85 -4.24 4.24 29.10
C MET A 85 -4.88 3.08 28.34
N ALA A 86 -4.44 1.87 28.61
CA ALA A 86 -5.10 0.65 28.19
C ALA A 86 -5.16 -0.29 29.38
N LYS A 87 -6.31 -0.95 29.60
CA LYS A 87 -6.45 -2.02 30.60
C LYS A 87 -6.81 -3.31 29.88
N VAL A 88 -6.17 -4.38 30.30
CA VAL A 88 -6.44 -5.76 29.88
C VAL A 88 -6.80 -6.57 31.12
N GLN A 89 -7.53 -7.66 30.92
CA GLN A 89 -7.90 -8.57 32.00
C GLN A 89 -7.63 -10.01 31.56
N ASP A 90 -7.07 -10.81 32.46
CA ASP A 90 -6.81 -12.22 32.20
C ASP A 90 -8.10 -12.97 31.84
N GLY A 91 -8.03 -13.82 30.83
CA GLY A 91 -9.19 -14.55 30.28
C GLY A 91 -10.19 -13.71 29.48
N VAL A 92 -9.97 -12.40 29.29
CA VAL A 92 -10.82 -11.53 28.47
C VAL A 92 -10.05 -11.13 27.22
N ALA A 93 -10.60 -11.46 26.04
CA ALA A 93 -10.02 -11.03 24.77
C ALA A 93 -10.15 -9.50 24.59
N GLY A 94 -9.07 -8.87 24.12
CA GLY A 94 -9.03 -7.44 23.82
C GLY A 94 -8.76 -6.53 25.02
N LEU A 95 -9.20 -5.27 24.93
CA LEU A 95 -9.00 -4.22 25.94
C LEU A 95 -10.27 -4.06 26.77
N THR A 96 -10.19 -4.18 28.09
CA THR A 96 -11.35 -3.86 28.96
C THR A 96 -11.61 -2.36 29.04
N HIS A 97 -10.58 -1.54 28.79
CA HIS A 97 -10.70 -0.10 28.82
C HIS A 97 -9.60 0.59 27.99
N LEU A 98 -9.96 1.65 27.27
CA LEU A 98 -9.05 2.51 26.53
C LEU A 98 -9.27 3.99 26.92
N GLY A 99 -8.24 4.61 27.50
CA GLY A 99 -8.20 6.04 27.78
C GLY A 99 -7.47 6.80 26.68
N LEU A 100 -8.16 7.75 26.07
CA LEU A 100 -7.67 8.63 25.02
C LEU A 100 -7.58 10.07 25.55
N ARG A 101 -6.55 10.81 25.15
CA ARG A 101 -6.46 12.25 25.36
C ARG A 101 -6.76 12.99 24.07
N VAL A 102 -7.66 13.96 24.16
CA VAL A 102 -8.02 14.90 23.10
C VAL A 102 -7.63 16.30 23.55
N ARG A 103 -6.84 16.98 22.72
CA ARG A 103 -6.46 18.38 22.96
C ARG A 103 -7.62 19.29 22.54
N VAL A 104 -8.03 20.20 23.41
CA VAL A 104 -9.15 21.13 23.16
C VAL A 104 -8.72 22.59 23.24
N ASP A 105 -9.58 23.49 22.77
CA ASP A 105 -9.39 24.95 22.61
C ASP A 105 -10.09 25.80 23.70
N THR A 106 -10.93 25.22 24.53
CA THR A 106 -11.44 25.85 25.76
C THR A 106 -11.96 24.78 26.70
N ASP A 107 -12.17 25.12 27.98
CA ASP A 107 -12.95 24.25 28.88
C ASP A 107 -14.45 24.32 28.53
N GLU A 108 -15.03 25.53 28.63
CA GLU A 108 -16.44 25.79 28.33
C GLU A 108 -16.68 26.08 26.83
N ASN A 109 -17.90 25.81 26.37
CA ASN A 109 -18.34 26.14 25.01
C ASN A 109 -18.58 27.65 24.84
N VAL A 110 -17.53 28.38 24.43
CA VAL A 110 -17.57 29.84 24.23
C VAL A 110 -17.89 30.25 22.79
N ARG A 111 -18.51 29.35 22.01
CA ARG A 111 -18.79 29.55 20.57
C ARG A 111 -19.45 30.90 20.27
N ASP A 112 -20.55 31.21 20.96
CA ASP A 112 -21.36 32.39 20.66
C ASP A 112 -20.60 33.69 20.98
N THR A 113 -19.73 33.67 22.00
CA THR A 113 -18.81 34.77 22.29
C THR A 113 -17.81 34.97 21.15
N LEU A 114 -17.26 33.88 20.60
CA LEU A 114 -16.27 33.93 19.52
C LEU A 114 -16.86 34.40 18.18
N LEU A 115 -18.18 34.34 17.98
CA LEU A 115 -18.84 34.87 16.79
C LEU A 115 -18.68 36.40 16.64
N SER A 116 -18.36 37.10 17.74
CA SER A 116 -18.03 38.53 17.68
C SER A 116 -16.64 38.82 17.10
N TYR A 117 -15.75 37.81 17.08
CA TYR A 117 -14.36 37.93 16.62
C TYR A 117 -14.08 37.21 15.29
N GLY A 118 -15.01 36.40 14.79
CA GLY A 118 -14.83 35.63 13.58
C GLY A 118 -16.14 35.13 12.98
N THR A 119 -16.09 34.71 11.72
CA THR A 119 -17.26 34.10 11.08
C THR A 119 -17.61 32.78 11.77
N ALA A 120 -18.90 32.40 11.78
CA ALA A 120 -19.34 31.11 12.34
C ALA A 120 -18.53 29.93 11.78
N ARG A 121 -18.23 29.94 10.48
CA ARG A 121 -17.39 28.92 9.84
C ARG A 121 -15.97 28.89 10.40
N GLN A 122 -15.37 30.04 10.71
CA GLN A 122 -14.03 30.07 11.29
C GLN A 122 -14.05 29.52 12.71
N VAL A 123 -14.99 29.98 13.54
CA VAL A 123 -15.16 29.52 14.91
C VAL A 123 -15.40 28.01 14.96
N ASP A 124 -16.36 27.50 14.18
CA ASP A 124 -16.71 26.06 14.14
C ASP A 124 -15.56 25.17 13.62
N ARG A 125 -14.58 25.75 12.91
CA ARG A 125 -13.41 25.01 12.45
C ARG A 125 -12.29 24.98 13.48
N THR A 126 -12.14 26.03 14.27
CA THR A 126 -10.94 26.26 15.10
C THR A 126 -11.15 26.12 16.59
N MET A 127 -12.40 26.08 17.07
CA MET A 127 -12.70 25.94 18.49
C MET A 127 -13.42 24.62 18.74
N VAL A 128 -12.80 23.78 19.54
CA VAL A 128 -13.39 22.58 20.15
C VAL A 128 -13.26 22.71 21.66
N SER A 129 -14.34 22.71 22.43
CA SER A 129 -14.27 22.80 23.90
C SER A 129 -14.28 21.43 24.59
N ALA A 130 -13.79 21.39 25.84
CA ALA A 130 -13.87 20.20 26.68
C ALA A 130 -15.33 19.78 26.94
N GLU A 131 -16.19 20.76 27.20
CA GLU A 131 -17.65 20.59 27.31
C GLU A 131 -18.26 19.95 26.05
N GLN A 132 -17.82 20.35 24.85
CA GLN A 132 -18.29 19.74 23.60
C GLN A 132 -17.88 18.28 23.48
N ILE A 133 -16.66 17.91 23.87
CA ILE A 133 -16.21 16.50 23.85
C ILE A 133 -17.04 15.65 24.82
N GLU A 134 -17.23 16.13 26.05
CA GLU A 134 -18.07 15.47 27.05
C GLU A 134 -19.51 15.29 26.54
N ALA A 135 -20.10 16.37 26.00
CA ALA A 135 -21.45 16.34 25.43
C ALA A 135 -21.56 15.37 24.26
N VAL A 136 -20.58 15.33 23.34
CA VAL A 136 -20.58 14.40 22.20
C VAL A 136 -20.59 12.95 22.67
N MET A 137 -19.79 12.59 23.68
CA MET A 137 -19.80 11.22 24.23
C MET A 137 -21.18 10.89 24.84
N GLY A 138 -21.75 11.81 25.62
CA GLY A 138 -23.09 11.63 26.18
C GLY A 138 -24.20 11.54 25.12
N GLU A 139 -24.12 12.31 24.04
CA GLU A 139 -25.06 12.20 22.92
C GLU A 139 -24.93 10.88 22.17
N ILE A 140 -23.71 10.38 21.97
CA ILE A 140 -23.50 9.04 21.39
C ILE A 140 -24.15 7.97 22.26
N GLU A 141 -23.99 8.03 23.59
CA GLU A 141 -24.65 7.07 24.49
C GLU A 141 -26.19 7.16 24.41
N ARG A 142 -26.75 8.37 24.35
CA ARG A 142 -28.21 8.57 24.18
C ARG A 142 -28.70 8.01 22.84
N LEU A 143 -27.96 8.25 21.77
CA LEU A 143 -28.29 7.71 20.45
C LEU A 143 -28.24 6.17 20.47
N ARG A 144 -27.19 5.58 21.05
CA ARG A 144 -27.08 4.12 21.22
C ARG A 144 -28.24 3.55 22.02
N ALA A 145 -28.63 4.19 23.12
CA ALA A 145 -29.77 3.80 23.94
C ALA A 145 -31.10 3.87 23.18
N ALA A 146 -31.21 4.76 22.19
CA ALA A 146 -32.35 4.86 21.28
C ALA A 146 -32.25 3.91 20.06
N GLY A 147 -31.23 3.05 19.98
CA GLY A 147 -31.00 2.12 18.87
C GLY A 147 -30.38 2.77 17.63
N LEU A 148 -29.86 4.00 17.73
CA LEU A 148 -29.22 4.73 16.64
C LEU A 148 -27.70 4.74 16.82
N TYR A 149 -26.94 4.71 15.72
CA TYR A 149 -25.46 4.76 15.75
C TYR A 149 -24.81 3.75 16.71
N THR A 150 -25.40 2.56 16.84
CA THR A 150 -24.96 1.51 17.78
C THR A 150 -23.52 1.08 17.55
N SER A 151 -23.02 1.15 16.31
CA SER A 151 -21.63 0.84 15.94
C SER A 151 -20.66 2.01 16.02
N ALA A 152 -21.14 3.25 16.17
CA ALA A 152 -20.27 4.43 16.14
C ALA A 152 -19.36 4.46 17.38
N LEU A 153 -18.04 4.49 17.20
CA LEU A 153 -17.05 4.37 18.28
C LEU A 153 -17.23 3.10 19.14
N ALA A 154 -17.76 2.03 18.54
CA ALA A 154 -17.78 0.70 19.12
C ALA A 154 -16.76 -0.16 18.38
N TYR A 155 -15.95 -0.91 19.12
CA TYR A 155 -14.91 -1.76 18.54
C TYR A 155 -15.02 -3.15 19.15
N GLU A 156 -14.88 -4.18 18.32
CA GLU A 156 -14.87 -5.56 18.79
C GLU A 156 -13.71 -5.77 19.78
N GLY A 157 -13.98 -6.46 20.89
CA GLY A 157 -12.99 -6.68 21.96
C GLY A 157 -12.63 -5.42 22.78
N LEU A 158 -13.34 -4.30 22.64
CA LEU A 158 -13.15 -3.12 23.48
C LEU A 158 -14.30 -2.92 24.46
N GLY A 159 -13.99 -2.92 25.76
CA GLY A 159 -14.96 -2.68 26.83
C GLY A 159 -15.43 -1.23 26.87
N SER A 160 -14.62 -0.31 27.39
CA SER A 160 -15.02 1.10 27.53
C SER A 160 -13.99 2.06 26.95
N ILE A 161 -14.47 3.23 26.52
CA ILE A 161 -13.63 4.34 26.09
C ILE A 161 -13.78 5.48 27.09
N GLU A 162 -12.66 6.02 27.54
CA GLU A 162 -12.60 7.27 28.30
C GLU A 162 -11.85 8.30 27.45
N VAL A 163 -12.41 9.50 27.31
CA VAL A 163 -11.81 10.61 26.56
C VAL A 163 -11.53 11.77 27.49
N TRP A 164 -10.25 12.00 27.77
CA TRP A 164 -9.74 13.11 28.56
C TRP A 164 -9.61 14.33 27.67
N ALA A 165 -10.49 15.30 27.86
CA ALA A 165 -10.46 16.56 27.14
C ALA A 165 -9.62 17.59 27.91
N GLU A 166 -8.44 17.91 27.38
CA GLU A 166 -7.46 18.75 28.06
C GLU A 166 -6.96 19.88 27.15
N TRP A 167 -7.04 21.12 27.64
CA TRP A 167 -6.48 22.29 26.95
C TRP A 167 -4.96 22.41 27.15
N THR A 168 -4.46 22.07 28.34
CA THR A 168 -3.04 22.19 28.70
C THR A 168 -2.22 20.99 28.28
N HIS A 169 -0.91 21.19 28.11
CA HIS A 169 0.05 20.10 27.90
C HIS A 169 0.30 19.28 29.17
N GLU A 170 0.16 19.90 30.33
CA GLU A 170 0.24 19.24 31.64
C GLU A 170 -1.07 18.50 31.89
N GLN A 171 -0.96 17.21 32.24
CA GLN A 171 -2.11 16.38 32.62
C GLN A 171 -2.49 16.74 34.05
N ASP A 172 -3.71 17.24 34.22
CA ASP A 172 -4.29 17.50 35.53
C ASP A 172 -5.60 16.71 35.67
N PRO A 173 -5.54 15.52 36.30
CA PRO A 173 -6.71 14.69 36.52
C PRO A 173 -7.82 15.36 37.32
N GLN A 174 -7.52 16.42 38.09
CA GLN A 174 -8.52 17.10 38.93
C GLN A 174 -9.32 18.16 38.17
N SER A 175 -8.73 18.77 37.14
CA SER A 175 -9.38 19.82 36.35
C SER A 175 -9.84 19.36 34.96
N ARG A 176 -9.43 18.18 34.50
CA ARG A 176 -9.85 17.65 33.20
C ARG A 176 -11.34 17.31 33.16
N ARG A 177 -11.98 17.58 32.02
CA ARG A 177 -13.28 16.97 31.71
C ARG A 177 -13.09 15.63 31.03
N THR A 178 -14.00 14.71 31.31
CA THR A 178 -13.92 13.33 30.83
C THR A 178 -15.25 12.90 30.22
N GLY A 179 -15.24 12.59 28.93
CA GLY A 179 -16.34 11.87 28.29
C GLY A 179 -16.11 10.37 28.38
N THR A 180 -17.17 9.58 28.58
CA THR A 180 -17.08 8.12 28.64
C THR A 180 -18.06 7.49 27.67
N LEU A 181 -17.67 6.37 27.05
CA LEU A 181 -18.57 5.48 26.33
C LEU A 181 -18.51 4.10 26.97
N ALA A 182 -19.67 3.60 27.41
CA ALA A 182 -19.81 2.25 27.92
C ALA A 182 -19.65 1.17 26.84
N ALA A 183 -19.49 -0.07 27.30
CA ALA A 183 -19.47 -1.31 26.51
C ALA A 183 -20.86 -1.69 25.95
N ASN A 184 -21.65 -0.70 25.54
CA ASN A 184 -23.04 -0.86 25.09
C ASN A 184 -23.22 -0.63 23.59
N GLY A 185 -22.12 -0.44 22.86
CA GLY A 185 -22.14 -0.40 21.40
C GLY A 185 -22.25 -1.80 20.80
N THR A 186 -22.71 -1.86 19.56
CA THR A 186 -22.72 -3.07 18.74
C THR A 186 -21.75 -2.84 17.59
N PRO A 187 -20.45 -3.18 17.75
CA PRO A 187 -19.50 -3.02 16.65
C PRO A 187 -19.95 -3.85 15.46
N ALA A 188 -19.59 -3.41 14.25
CA ALA A 188 -19.64 -4.31 13.10
C ALA A 188 -18.68 -5.49 13.40
N PRO A 189 -19.07 -6.73 13.09
CA PRO A 189 -18.17 -7.86 13.24
C PRO A 189 -16.91 -7.61 12.42
N LEU A 190 -15.76 -8.01 12.94
CA LEU A 190 -14.55 -8.05 12.13
C LEU A 190 -14.78 -9.03 10.97
N PRO A 191 -14.41 -8.65 9.74
CA PRO A 191 -14.47 -9.59 8.63
C PRO A 191 -13.46 -10.71 8.89
N GLU A 192 -13.90 -11.94 8.70
CA GLU A 192 -13.10 -13.15 8.88
C GLU A 192 -12.67 -13.67 7.50
N TRP A 193 -11.39 -13.98 7.32
CA TRP A 193 -10.89 -14.43 6.03
C TRP A 193 -11.47 -15.80 5.64
N GLN A 194 -11.91 -16.58 6.63
CA GLN A 194 -12.54 -17.89 6.44
C GLN A 194 -13.86 -17.78 5.66
N ASP A 195 -14.54 -16.62 5.71
CA ASP A 195 -15.75 -16.36 4.91
C ASP A 195 -15.45 -16.30 3.41
N LEU A 196 -14.18 -16.12 3.03
CA LEU A 196 -13.70 -16.13 1.64
C LEU A 196 -13.35 -17.54 1.15
N VAL A 197 -13.33 -18.55 2.03
CA VAL A 197 -13.04 -19.94 1.64
C VAL A 197 -14.28 -20.53 0.97
N PRO A 198 -14.17 -21.09 -0.26
CA PRO A 198 -15.30 -21.71 -0.91
C PRO A 198 -15.83 -22.90 -0.11
N SER A 199 -17.16 -23.06 -0.07
CA SER A 199 -17.80 -24.16 0.65
C SER A 199 -17.31 -25.52 0.12
N GLY A 200 -16.82 -26.38 1.04
CA GLY A 200 -16.31 -27.70 0.71
C GLY A 200 -14.91 -27.71 0.06
N PHE A 201 -14.17 -26.61 0.15
CA PHE A 201 -12.79 -26.57 -0.31
C PHE A 201 -11.91 -27.53 0.50
N GLU A 202 -11.21 -28.41 -0.21
CA GLU A 202 -10.11 -29.21 0.30
C GLU A 202 -8.95 -29.12 -0.69
N TYR A 203 -7.73 -28.91 -0.20
CA TYR A 203 -6.57 -28.81 -1.06
C TYR A 203 -6.13 -30.20 -1.56
N ALA A 204 -6.30 -30.45 -2.86
CA ALA A 204 -6.01 -31.73 -3.50
C ALA A 204 -4.62 -31.81 -4.17
N GLY A 205 -3.78 -30.77 -4.03
CA GLY A 205 -2.49 -30.68 -4.72
C GLY A 205 -2.53 -29.96 -6.07
N ASP A 206 -3.70 -29.50 -6.51
CA ASP A 206 -3.86 -28.73 -7.74
C ASP A 206 -3.32 -27.31 -7.60
N ARG A 207 -2.95 -26.71 -8.74
CA ARG A 207 -2.51 -25.31 -8.79
C ARG A 207 -3.63 -24.36 -8.35
N LEU A 208 -3.36 -23.53 -7.35
CA LEU A 208 -4.26 -22.51 -6.81
C LEU A 208 -4.26 -21.23 -7.64
N VAL A 209 -3.09 -20.78 -8.11
CA VAL A 209 -2.94 -19.46 -8.75
C VAL A 209 -2.93 -19.58 -10.27
N GLN A 210 -4.05 -19.28 -10.92
CA GLN A 210 -4.17 -19.25 -12.39
C GLN A 210 -3.39 -18.08 -13.01
N TRP A 211 -2.92 -18.26 -14.26
CA TRP A 211 -2.27 -17.21 -15.07
C TRP A 211 -2.95 -17.07 -16.46
N ASP A 212 -4.21 -17.46 -16.57
CA ASP A 212 -5.02 -17.36 -17.78
C ASP A 212 -5.64 -15.97 -17.96
N THR A 213 -6.00 -15.28 -16.87
CA THR A 213 -6.61 -13.95 -16.89
C THR A 213 -6.02 -13.04 -15.81
N PRO A 214 -6.20 -11.71 -15.89
CA PRO A 214 -5.94 -10.83 -14.77
C PRO A 214 -6.75 -11.26 -13.54
N ILE A 215 -6.09 -11.48 -12.40
CA ILE A 215 -6.75 -11.87 -11.14
C ILE A 215 -7.44 -10.62 -10.54
N PRO A 216 -8.78 -10.61 -10.38
CA PRO A 216 -9.50 -9.56 -9.66
C PRO A 216 -9.41 -9.73 -8.13
N PRO A 217 -9.70 -8.68 -7.34
CA PRO A 217 -9.62 -8.75 -5.88
C PRO A 217 -10.39 -9.91 -5.24
N PRO A 218 -11.66 -10.22 -5.59
CA PRO A 218 -12.37 -11.34 -5.00
C PRO A 218 -11.65 -12.69 -5.19
N GLU A 219 -11.16 -12.97 -6.40
CA GLU A 219 -10.43 -14.20 -6.70
C GLU A 219 -9.08 -14.25 -5.96
N GLY A 220 -8.33 -13.14 -5.96
CA GLY A 220 -7.04 -13.12 -5.26
C GLY A 220 -7.17 -13.22 -3.74
N HIS A 221 -8.23 -12.66 -3.15
CA HIS A 221 -8.54 -12.84 -1.73
C HIS A 221 -9.02 -14.27 -1.42
N GLU A 222 -9.82 -14.89 -2.30
CA GLU A 222 -10.17 -16.32 -2.20
C GLU A 222 -8.91 -17.21 -2.25
N ILE A 223 -7.94 -16.89 -3.12
CA ILE A 223 -6.66 -17.61 -3.20
C ILE A 223 -5.89 -17.51 -1.87
N LEU A 224 -5.80 -16.32 -1.26
CA LEU A 224 -5.18 -16.17 0.07
C LEU A 224 -5.90 -17.02 1.11
N ALA A 225 -7.24 -16.98 1.13
CA ALA A 225 -8.05 -17.74 2.07
C ALA A 225 -7.86 -19.26 1.90
N LYS A 226 -7.82 -19.77 0.66
CA LYS A 226 -7.49 -21.18 0.37
C LYS A 226 -6.11 -21.57 0.90
N MET A 227 -5.12 -20.69 0.78
CA MET A 227 -3.78 -20.93 1.35
C MET A 227 -3.81 -20.94 2.87
N GLY A 228 -4.52 -20.01 3.51
CA GLY A 228 -4.71 -19.97 4.96
C GLY A 228 -5.44 -21.20 5.51
N GLU A 229 -6.41 -21.74 4.77
CA GLU A 229 -7.14 -22.96 5.15
C GLU A 229 -6.28 -24.21 4.99
N ALA A 230 -5.48 -24.29 3.92
CA ALA A 230 -4.76 -25.51 3.56
C ALA A 230 -3.39 -25.67 4.25
N PHE A 231 -2.77 -24.57 4.70
CA PHE A 231 -1.39 -24.59 5.18
C PHE A 231 -1.21 -23.84 6.50
N ALA A 232 -0.70 -24.53 7.52
CA ALA A 232 -0.43 -23.94 8.84
C ALA A 232 0.65 -22.84 8.82
N GLU A 233 1.46 -22.78 7.76
CA GLU A 233 2.45 -21.72 7.54
C GLU A 233 1.84 -20.39 7.05
N ALA A 234 0.58 -20.38 6.63
CA ALA A 234 -0.09 -19.21 6.09
C ALA A 234 -1.00 -18.56 7.14
N THR A 235 -0.71 -17.30 7.49
CA THR A 235 -1.57 -16.49 8.36
C THR A 235 -2.19 -15.35 7.55
N VAL A 236 -3.50 -15.42 7.31
CA VAL A 236 -4.25 -14.41 6.54
C VAL A 236 -4.91 -13.39 7.49
N TYR A 237 -4.90 -12.12 7.12
CA TYR A 237 -5.49 -11.03 7.92
C TYR A 237 -5.91 -9.85 7.07
N LYS A 238 -6.94 -9.13 7.54
CA LYS A 238 -7.34 -7.85 6.96
C LYS A 238 -6.28 -6.80 7.28
N VAL A 239 -5.74 -6.16 6.24
CA VAL A 239 -4.70 -5.13 6.36
C VAL A 239 -5.25 -3.71 6.21
N GLY A 240 -6.41 -3.56 5.57
CA GLY A 240 -7.07 -2.28 5.39
C GLY A 240 -8.40 -2.38 4.67
N GLU A 241 -8.88 -1.24 4.19
CA GLU A 241 -10.08 -1.10 3.37
C GLU A 241 -9.74 -0.17 2.20
N SER A 242 -10.40 -0.36 1.07
CA SER A 242 -10.34 0.58 -0.05
C SER A 242 -11.24 1.79 0.20
N TYR A 243 -11.11 2.81 -0.64
CA TYR A 243 -11.98 3.98 -0.57
C TYR A 243 -13.47 3.65 -0.82
N LEU A 244 -13.78 2.66 -1.66
CA LEU A 244 -15.15 2.21 -1.88
C LEU A 244 -15.67 1.24 -0.81
N GLY A 245 -14.85 0.91 0.19
CA GLY A 245 -15.24 0.09 1.34
C GLY A 245 -14.99 -1.41 1.19
N GLU A 246 -14.16 -1.82 0.22
CA GLU A 246 -13.78 -3.22 0.05
C GLU A 246 -12.67 -3.58 1.04
N ASP A 247 -12.77 -4.74 1.69
CA ASP A 247 -11.72 -5.25 2.56
C ASP A 247 -10.47 -5.62 1.76
N VAL A 248 -9.31 -5.21 2.26
CA VAL A 248 -8.01 -5.54 1.69
C VAL A 248 -7.27 -6.50 2.60
N TRP A 249 -6.78 -7.59 2.04
CA TRP A 249 -6.17 -8.70 2.78
C TRP A 249 -4.67 -8.83 2.48
N ALA A 250 -3.94 -9.36 3.45
CA ALA A 250 -2.54 -9.76 3.32
C ALA A 250 -2.34 -11.14 3.97
N MET A 251 -1.21 -11.76 3.68
CA MET A 251 -0.84 -13.06 4.22
C MET A 251 0.64 -13.07 4.62
N ASP A 252 0.91 -13.56 5.81
CA ASP A 252 2.27 -13.83 6.28
C ASP A 252 2.58 -15.32 6.11
N LEU A 253 3.79 -15.62 5.64
CA LEU A 253 4.30 -16.97 5.45
C LEU A 253 5.51 -17.18 6.37
N GLN A 254 5.35 -18.12 7.29
CA GLN A 254 6.34 -18.51 8.29
C GLN A 254 6.04 -19.92 8.81
N PRO A 255 6.98 -20.62 9.46
CA PRO A 255 6.69 -21.91 10.08
C PRO A 255 5.52 -21.80 11.06
N GLU A 256 4.76 -22.88 11.21
CA GLU A 256 3.56 -22.94 12.05
C GLU A 256 3.80 -22.32 13.44
N ILE A 257 2.95 -21.34 13.80
CA ILE A 257 2.99 -20.72 15.12
C ILE A 257 2.18 -21.56 16.10
N THR A 258 2.86 -22.42 16.84
CA THR A 258 2.25 -23.24 17.90
C THR A 258 2.18 -22.54 19.26
N ALA A 259 2.84 -21.39 19.41
CA ALA A 259 2.82 -20.61 20.64
C ALA A 259 1.52 -19.81 20.75
N SER A 260 0.92 -19.80 21.96
CA SER A 260 -0.29 -19.00 22.23
C SER A 260 -0.07 -17.50 22.04
N HIS A 261 1.17 -17.03 22.16
CA HIS A 261 1.57 -15.64 21.94
C HIS A 261 2.93 -15.60 21.24
N TRP A 262 3.03 -14.76 20.22
CA TRP A 262 4.28 -14.49 19.51
C TRP A 262 4.45 -12.99 19.27
N SER A 263 5.59 -12.58 18.71
CA SER A 263 5.91 -11.16 18.53
C SER A 263 6.59 -10.91 17.19
N HIS A 264 6.04 -10.00 16.40
CA HIS A 264 6.66 -9.48 15.17
C HIS A 264 8.08 -8.94 15.42
N ALA A 265 8.31 -8.26 16.54
CA ALA A 265 9.64 -7.76 16.90
C ALA A 265 10.65 -8.90 17.07
N LYS A 266 10.24 -10.03 17.67
CA LYS A 266 11.09 -11.23 17.74
C LYS A 266 11.26 -11.85 16.35
N ALA A 267 10.17 -12.07 15.62
CA ALA A 267 10.22 -12.70 14.29
C ALA A 267 11.18 -11.99 13.33
N THR A 268 11.16 -10.65 13.31
CA THR A 268 12.01 -9.80 12.44
C THR A 268 13.43 -9.60 12.97
N THR A 269 13.66 -9.89 14.26
CA THR A 269 15.01 -9.98 14.85
C THR A 269 15.67 -11.28 14.45
N TYR A 270 14.96 -12.41 14.54
CA TYR A 270 15.51 -13.74 14.30
C TYR A 270 15.60 -14.12 12.82
N LYS A 271 14.72 -13.60 11.97
CA LYS A 271 14.72 -13.85 10.52
C LYS A 271 14.66 -12.53 9.74
N PRO A 272 15.39 -12.39 8.61
CA PRO A 272 15.10 -11.35 7.64
C PRO A 272 13.64 -11.39 7.19
N THR A 273 13.13 -10.23 6.79
CA THR A 273 11.75 -10.08 6.32
C THR A 273 11.70 -9.41 4.96
N VAL A 274 10.91 -9.98 4.04
CA VAL A 274 10.57 -9.38 2.74
C VAL A 274 9.07 -9.16 2.63
N VAL A 275 8.68 -7.97 2.13
CA VAL A 275 7.28 -7.63 1.84
C VAL A 275 7.11 -7.48 0.33
N TYR A 276 6.17 -8.24 -0.23
CA TYR A 276 5.73 -8.15 -1.63
C TYR A 276 4.38 -7.42 -1.69
N SER A 277 4.38 -6.13 -2.04
CA SER A 277 3.16 -5.30 -2.12
C SER A 277 2.83 -4.97 -3.58
N ALA A 278 1.96 -5.76 -4.19
CA ALA A 278 1.61 -5.66 -5.60
C ALA A 278 0.45 -4.69 -5.90
N ARG A 279 0.22 -4.49 -7.20
CA ARG A 279 -1.01 -3.90 -7.78
C ARG A 279 -1.36 -2.52 -7.21
N GLN A 280 -0.37 -1.63 -7.10
CA GLN A 280 -0.58 -0.20 -6.84
C GLN A 280 -1.26 0.47 -8.03
N HIS A 281 -0.72 0.25 -9.22
CA HIS A 281 -1.37 0.60 -10.47
C HIS A 281 -2.18 -0.61 -10.89
N ALA A 282 -3.49 -0.44 -10.98
CA ALA A 282 -4.39 -1.59 -10.89
C ALA A 282 -4.61 -2.32 -12.22
N ASN A 283 -4.30 -1.66 -13.33
CA ASN A 283 -4.21 -2.24 -14.66
C ASN A 283 -2.86 -2.94 -14.92
N GLU A 284 -1.95 -3.00 -13.96
CA GLU A 284 -0.65 -3.67 -14.08
C GLU A 284 -0.70 -5.07 -13.47
N VAL A 285 -1.29 -5.95 -14.26
CA VAL A 285 -1.99 -7.15 -13.79
C VAL A 285 -1.07 -8.29 -13.35
N SER A 286 0.13 -8.38 -13.94
CA SER A 286 1.04 -9.51 -13.69
C SER A 286 1.61 -9.50 -12.27
N SER A 287 1.68 -8.32 -11.64
CA SER A 287 2.18 -8.14 -10.27
C SER A 287 1.45 -9.03 -9.26
N THR A 288 0.11 -9.05 -9.30
CA THR A 288 -0.71 -9.94 -8.44
C THR A 288 -0.44 -11.41 -8.76
N SER A 289 -0.36 -11.76 -10.04
CA SER A 289 -0.22 -13.13 -10.51
C SER A 289 1.08 -13.77 -10.04
N HIS A 290 2.21 -13.05 -10.12
CA HIS A 290 3.50 -13.62 -9.74
C HIS A 290 3.72 -13.65 -8.23
N VAL A 291 3.26 -12.65 -7.45
CA VAL A 291 3.40 -12.67 -5.98
C VAL A 291 2.53 -13.75 -5.33
N LEU A 292 1.32 -13.98 -5.85
CA LEU A 292 0.46 -15.07 -5.38
C LEU A 292 1.07 -16.42 -5.75
N ARG A 293 1.62 -16.58 -6.96
CA ARG A 293 2.28 -17.83 -7.36
C ARG A 293 3.55 -18.08 -6.54
N HIS A 294 4.29 -17.04 -6.20
CA HIS A 294 5.44 -17.15 -5.31
C HIS A 294 5.01 -17.68 -3.92
N ALA A 295 3.93 -17.12 -3.37
CA ALA A 295 3.32 -17.60 -2.13
C ALA A 295 2.90 -19.08 -2.21
N GLU A 296 2.23 -19.46 -3.30
CA GLU A 296 1.81 -20.84 -3.54
C GLU A 296 3.01 -21.80 -3.57
N LEU A 297 4.08 -21.44 -4.27
CA LEU A 297 5.30 -22.27 -4.34
C LEU A 297 5.96 -22.40 -2.98
N LEU A 298 5.99 -21.34 -2.17
CA LEU A 298 6.52 -21.41 -0.79
C LEU A 298 5.72 -22.36 0.11
N LEU A 299 4.46 -22.65 -0.22
CA LEU A 299 3.62 -23.58 0.55
C LEU A 299 3.62 -25.00 -0.04
N THR A 300 3.83 -25.13 -1.36
CA THR A 300 3.61 -26.39 -2.09
C THR A 300 4.87 -27.07 -2.58
N ASP A 301 5.95 -26.32 -2.85
CA ASP A 301 7.23 -26.87 -3.29
C ASP A 301 8.16 -27.07 -2.08
N PRO A 302 8.58 -28.31 -1.75
CA PRO A 302 9.46 -28.59 -0.61
C PRO A 302 10.80 -27.82 -0.62
N GLU A 303 11.33 -27.51 -1.80
CA GLU A 303 12.58 -26.75 -1.90
C GLU A 303 12.36 -25.29 -1.50
N GLN A 304 11.27 -24.68 -1.98
CA GLN A 304 10.91 -23.31 -1.66
C GLN A 304 10.43 -23.19 -0.20
N ARG A 305 9.64 -24.15 0.28
CA ARG A 305 9.05 -24.14 1.63
C ARG A 305 10.10 -24.07 2.75
N ARG A 306 11.25 -24.74 2.57
CA ARG A 306 12.39 -24.64 3.51
C ARG A 306 12.94 -23.23 3.68
N LYS A 307 12.69 -22.31 2.75
CA LYS A 307 13.13 -20.92 2.88
C LYS A 307 12.39 -20.18 4.01
N LEU A 308 11.17 -20.61 4.35
CA LEU A 308 10.39 -20.04 5.46
C LEU A 308 11.05 -20.27 6.83
N ASP A 309 11.92 -21.29 6.95
CA ASP A 309 12.71 -21.54 8.16
C ASP A 309 13.72 -20.41 8.44
N LYS A 310 14.13 -19.68 7.41
CA LYS A 310 15.13 -18.60 7.50
C LYS A 310 14.61 -17.21 7.18
N VAL A 311 13.50 -17.08 6.44
CA VAL A 311 12.96 -15.77 6.01
C VAL A 311 11.49 -15.65 6.40
N ASN A 312 11.04 -14.46 6.82
CA ASN A 312 9.62 -14.12 6.90
C ASN A 312 9.18 -13.51 5.57
N VAL A 313 8.09 -14.02 4.99
CA VAL A 313 7.57 -13.52 3.70
C VAL A 313 6.17 -12.97 3.89
N ILE A 314 5.92 -11.73 3.45
CA ILE A 314 4.62 -11.07 3.56
C ILE A 314 4.11 -10.79 2.15
N ILE A 315 2.89 -11.24 1.86
CA ILE A 315 2.23 -11.13 0.57
C ILE A 315 1.04 -10.19 0.70
N HIS A 316 1.08 -9.08 -0.03
CA HIS A 316 0.02 -8.09 -0.13
C HIS A 316 -0.36 -7.90 -1.60
N PRO A 317 -1.36 -8.65 -2.11
CA PRO A 317 -1.62 -8.77 -3.55
C PRO A 317 -2.31 -7.55 -4.18
N PHE A 318 -3.02 -6.72 -3.40
CA PHE A 318 -3.80 -5.59 -3.91
C PHE A 318 -3.63 -4.32 -3.09
N THR A 319 -2.75 -3.43 -3.54
CA THR A 319 -2.71 -2.07 -2.96
C THR A 319 -3.89 -1.21 -3.44
N ASN A 320 -4.34 -1.39 -4.69
CA ASN A 320 -5.47 -0.66 -5.29
C ASN A 320 -6.62 -1.61 -5.66
N ALA A 321 -7.35 -2.10 -4.65
CA ALA A 321 -8.45 -3.04 -4.88
C ALA A 321 -9.55 -2.45 -5.77
N ASP A 322 -9.97 -1.20 -5.53
CA ASP A 322 -11.01 -0.51 -6.32
C ASP A 322 -10.64 -0.39 -7.79
N GLY A 323 -9.43 0.06 -8.07
CA GLY A 323 -8.92 0.17 -9.43
C GLY A 323 -8.79 -1.20 -10.09
N ALA A 324 -8.38 -2.22 -9.33
CA ALA A 324 -8.13 -3.56 -9.88
C ALA A 324 -9.42 -4.24 -10.30
N GLN A 325 -10.49 -4.07 -9.51
CA GLN A 325 -11.83 -4.49 -9.92
C GLN A 325 -12.29 -3.75 -11.17
N LEU A 326 -12.10 -2.42 -11.24
CA LEU A 326 -12.45 -1.64 -12.43
C LEU A 326 -11.67 -2.09 -13.67
N ALA A 327 -10.36 -2.36 -13.54
CA ALA A 327 -9.53 -2.85 -14.64
C ALA A 327 -10.04 -4.20 -15.15
N TYR A 328 -10.43 -5.10 -14.24
CA TYR A 328 -11.01 -6.39 -14.60
C TYR A 328 -12.40 -6.27 -15.26
N ASP A 329 -13.25 -5.38 -14.76
CA ASP A 329 -14.56 -5.10 -15.36
C ASP A 329 -14.41 -4.60 -16.81
N LEU A 330 -13.41 -3.76 -17.08
CA LEU A 330 -13.09 -3.28 -18.43
C LEU A 330 -12.48 -4.38 -19.30
N TYR A 331 -11.61 -5.21 -18.74
CA TYR A 331 -11.04 -6.39 -19.41
C TYR A 331 -12.14 -7.32 -19.92
N ASN A 332 -13.18 -7.58 -19.13
CA ASN A 332 -14.30 -8.44 -19.53
C ASN A 332 -15.11 -7.91 -20.74
N ILE A 333 -14.99 -6.61 -21.05
CA ILE A 333 -15.68 -5.98 -22.18
C ILE A 333 -14.74 -5.88 -23.40
N THR A 334 -13.50 -5.44 -23.17
CA THR A 334 -12.50 -5.20 -24.21
C THR A 334 -11.10 -5.61 -23.73
N PRO A 335 -10.76 -6.91 -23.73
CA PRO A 335 -9.53 -7.42 -23.14
C PRO A 335 -8.26 -6.93 -23.86
N ASP A 336 -8.36 -6.62 -25.15
CA ASP A 336 -7.24 -6.16 -25.98
C ASP A 336 -7.11 -4.62 -26.02
N TYR A 337 -7.93 -3.88 -25.27
CA TYR A 337 -7.90 -2.41 -25.27
C TYR A 337 -7.09 -1.88 -24.08
N ILE A 338 -6.61 -0.64 -24.20
CA ILE A 338 -5.92 0.06 -23.10
C ILE A 338 -6.85 0.17 -21.89
N LEU A 339 -6.50 -0.49 -20.79
CA LEU A 339 -7.26 -0.55 -19.53
C LEU A 339 -6.89 0.54 -18.53
N HIS A 340 -6.21 1.60 -19.00
CA HIS A 340 -5.61 2.65 -18.19
C HIS A 340 -6.58 3.42 -17.26
N ALA A 341 -7.89 3.33 -17.50
CA ALA A 341 -8.89 3.87 -16.58
C ALA A 341 -8.86 3.19 -15.19
N GLY A 342 -8.37 1.96 -15.10
CA GLY A 342 -8.11 1.25 -13.84
C GLY A 342 -6.74 1.52 -13.22
N TYR A 343 -5.87 2.36 -13.83
CA TYR A 343 -4.51 2.62 -13.32
C TYR A 343 -4.52 3.31 -11.95
N LEU A 344 -5.39 4.31 -11.76
CA LEU A 344 -5.45 5.15 -10.57
C LEU A 344 -6.42 4.59 -9.52
N GLY A 345 -6.35 5.10 -8.29
CA GLY A 345 -7.36 4.84 -7.26
C GLY A 345 -8.72 5.43 -7.64
N SER A 346 -9.75 5.10 -6.86
CA SER A 346 -11.15 5.43 -7.17
C SER A 346 -11.48 6.92 -7.31
N LEU A 347 -10.62 7.84 -6.86
CA LEU A 347 -10.77 9.29 -7.06
C LEU A 347 -9.94 9.84 -8.23
N GLY A 348 -9.29 8.98 -9.01
CA GLY A 348 -8.47 9.36 -10.15
C GLY A 348 -7.10 9.93 -9.75
N GLN A 349 -6.56 9.57 -8.59
CA GLN A 349 -5.18 9.84 -8.17
C GLN A 349 -4.45 8.54 -7.87
N ASP A 350 -3.11 8.56 -7.88
CA ASP A 350 -2.32 7.41 -7.42
C ASP A 350 -2.81 7.01 -6.02
N VAL A 351 -3.09 5.72 -5.84
CA VAL A 351 -3.72 5.17 -4.63
C VAL A 351 -2.90 5.44 -3.36
N THR A 352 -1.58 5.62 -3.48
CA THR A 352 -0.68 5.90 -2.35
C THR A 352 -0.62 7.39 -1.98
N SER A 353 -1.32 8.24 -2.74
CA SER A 353 -1.29 9.70 -2.54
C SER A 353 -1.77 10.08 -1.15
N GLY A 354 -0.90 10.78 -0.42
CA GLY A 354 -1.22 11.27 0.92
C GLY A 354 -1.11 10.22 2.03
N GLY A 355 -0.52 9.05 1.79
CA GLY A 355 -0.41 7.97 2.80
C GLY A 355 0.34 8.32 4.09
N ASN A 356 1.09 9.44 4.13
CA ASN A 356 1.74 9.95 5.35
C ASN A 356 0.94 11.11 6.01
N ASN A 357 -0.21 11.49 5.45
CA ASN A 357 -1.07 12.48 6.04
C ASN A 357 -1.80 11.86 7.24
N ASP A 358 -2.12 12.67 8.25
CA ASP A 358 -2.88 12.21 9.43
C ASP A 358 -4.27 11.66 9.06
N HIS A 359 -4.91 12.28 8.06
CA HIS A 359 -6.17 11.85 7.46
C HIS A 359 -6.02 11.73 5.94
N PRO A 360 -5.50 10.59 5.44
CA PRO A 360 -5.40 10.35 4.02
C PRO A 360 -6.80 10.22 3.41
N ILE A 361 -6.95 10.67 2.16
CA ILE A 361 -8.22 10.55 1.45
C ILE A 361 -8.50 9.11 1.03
N TYR A 362 -7.45 8.37 0.67
CA TYR A 362 -7.48 6.93 0.40
C TYR A 362 -7.10 6.17 1.66
N PRO A 363 -8.01 5.44 2.32
CA PRO A 363 -7.67 4.61 3.46
C PRO A 363 -6.53 3.61 3.15
N GLU A 364 -6.57 3.02 1.95
CA GLU A 364 -5.61 2.03 1.46
C GLU A 364 -4.18 2.59 1.27
N SER A 365 -4.04 3.92 1.14
CA SER A 365 -2.72 4.57 1.06
C SER A 365 -1.85 4.36 2.31
N THR A 366 -2.46 4.01 3.44
CA THR A 366 -1.77 3.75 4.71
C THR A 366 -1.25 2.31 4.85
N ILE A 367 -1.74 1.38 4.02
CA ILE A 367 -1.48 -0.06 4.17
C ILE A 367 0.01 -0.37 4.16
N ARG A 368 0.76 0.19 3.20
CA ARG A 368 2.21 -0.05 3.10
C ARG A 368 2.97 0.47 4.31
N GLY A 369 2.60 1.65 4.81
CA GLY A 369 3.18 2.21 6.03
C GLY A 369 2.91 1.33 7.24
N ARG A 370 1.69 0.77 7.34
CA ARG A 370 1.33 -0.19 8.40
C ARG A 370 2.13 -1.48 8.30
N LEU A 371 2.13 -2.12 7.13
CA LEU A 371 2.93 -3.32 6.86
C LEU A 371 4.40 -3.10 7.22
N TRP A 372 4.98 -1.98 6.76
CA TRP A 372 6.36 -1.64 7.08
C TRP A 372 6.57 -1.46 8.60
N SER A 373 5.67 -0.76 9.30
CA SER A 373 5.79 -0.55 10.74
C SER A 373 5.60 -1.82 11.58
N THR A 374 4.81 -2.76 11.10
CA THR A 374 4.57 -4.07 11.75
C THR A 374 5.75 -5.00 11.54
N TRP A 375 6.21 -5.10 10.28
CA TRP A 375 7.16 -6.13 9.85
C TRP A 375 8.60 -5.68 9.76
N LEU A 376 8.88 -4.37 9.86
CA LEU A 376 10.21 -3.78 9.79
C LEU A 376 11.09 -4.48 8.73
N PRO A 377 10.69 -4.51 7.45
CA PRO A 377 11.28 -5.41 6.48
C PRO A 377 12.70 -5.00 6.09
N ASP A 378 13.55 -6.01 5.88
CA ASP A 378 14.87 -5.87 5.26
C ASP A 378 14.70 -5.46 3.80
N VAL A 379 13.75 -6.07 3.09
CA VAL A 379 13.45 -5.73 1.69
C VAL A 379 11.96 -5.43 1.51
N PHE A 380 11.65 -4.29 0.88
CA PHE A 380 10.28 -3.91 0.53
C PHE A 380 10.13 -3.82 -0.98
N LEU A 381 9.25 -4.63 -1.54
CA LEU A 381 9.06 -4.76 -2.97
C LEU A 381 7.69 -4.23 -3.39
N ASN A 382 7.72 -3.51 -4.51
CA ASN A 382 6.55 -2.94 -5.15
C ASN A 382 6.66 -3.30 -6.64
N PRO A 383 6.30 -4.53 -7.04
CA PRO A 383 6.32 -4.94 -8.44
C PRO A 383 5.24 -4.20 -9.23
N HIS A 384 5.62 -3.71 -10.41
CA HIS A 384 4.75 -2.98 -11.33
C HIS A 384 4.74 -3.69 -12.69
N GLY A 385 3.75 -3.30 -13.47
CA GLY A 385 3.64 -3.53 -14.89
C GLY A 385 3.80 -2.21 -15.61
N TYR A 386 3.38 -2.13 -16.86
CA TYR A 386 3.16 -0.83 -17.46
C TYR A 386 2.02 -0.81 -18.46
N PRO A 387 1.38 0.36 -18.61
CA PRO A 387 0.32 0.54 -19.58
C PRO A 387 0.76 0.26 -21.03
N SER A 388 -0.13 -0.35 -21.81
CA SER A 388 -0.05 -0.51 -23.27
C SER A 388 -0.01 0.84 -23.99
N HIS A 389 -0.30 1.96 -23.30
CA HIS A 389 -0.03 3.31 -23.82
C HIS A 389 1.48 3.59 -23.99
N GLN A 390 2.37 2.69 -23.56
CA GLN A 390 3.76 2.69 -24.04
C GLN A 390 3.88 2.46 -25.55
N VAL A 391 2.77 2.23 -26.27
CA VAL A 391 2.67 2.20 -27.73
C VAL A 391 1.87 3.43 -28.19
N VAL A 392 2.48 4.61 -28.08
CA VAL A 392 1.83 5.85 -28.52
C VAL A 392 1.91 5.96 -30.04
N GLN A 393 0.75 6.04 -30.71
CA GLN A 393 0.67 6.28 -32.15
C GLN A 393 1.12 7.70 -32.51
N LEU A 394 1.71 7.87 -33.70
CA LEU A 394 1.88 9.19 -34.31
C LEU A 394 0.52 9.92 -34.34
N PHE A 395 0.53 11.23 -34.08
CA PHE A 395 -0.65 12.12 -34.06
C PHE A 395 -1.57 12.07 -32.84
N SER A 396 -1.24 11.30 -31.80
CA SER A 396 -1.98 11.28 -30.53
C SER A 396 -1.78 12.52 -29.64
N GLU A 397 -1.09 13.56 -30.13
CA GLU A 397 -0.65 14.77 -29.41
C GLU A 397 0.24 14.53 -28.17
N TYR A 398 0.54 13.26 -27.84
CA TYR A 398 1.44 12.86 -26.75
C TYR A 398 2.88 13.36 -26.93
N THR A 399 3.31 13.65 -28.15
CA THR A 399 4.67 14.08 -28.49
C THR A 399 4.93 15.58 -28.26
N GLY A 400 3.88 16.40 -28.10
CA GLY A 400 4.01 17.87 -28.09
C GLY A 400 4.07 18.53 -26.72
N LEU A 401 3.41 17.96 -25.70
CA LEU A 401 3.27 18.61 -24.38
C LEU A 401 3.77 17.71 -23.26
N VAL A 402 5.07 17.81 -23.20
CA VAL A 402 5.97 17.27 -22.22
C VAL A 402 5.75 17.93 -20.86
N ARG A 403 5.59 17.13 -19.80
CA ARG A 403 5.38 17.60 -18.43
C ARG A 403 6.54 18.53 -18.03
N ARG A 404 6.25 19.81 -17.77
CA ARG A 404 7.25 20.84 -17.40
C ARG A 404 8.37 21.04 -18.43
N GLY A 405 8.14 20.73 -19.72
CA GLY A 405 9.10 20.96 -20.80
C GLY A 405 10.30 19.99 -20.86
N ARG A 406 10.30 18.87 -20.12
CA ARG A 406 11.36 17.84 -20.14
C ARG A 406 11.06 16.66 -21.04
N VAL A 407 11.56 16.64 -22.29
CA VAL A 407 11.18 15.71 -23.41
C VAL A 407 11.40 14.19 -23.13
N THR A 408 11.69 13.84 -21.88
CA THR A 408 12.07 12.53 -21.38
C THR A 408 10.96 11.49 -21.39
N GLU A 409 9.67 11.86 -21.35
CA GLU A 409 8.58 10.85 -21.34
C GLU A 409 8.44 10.10 -22.67
N ARG A 410 9.01 10.61 -23.77
CA ARG A 410 9.05 9.89 -25.05
C ARG A 410 9.74 8.53 -24.94
N ASN A 411 10.65 8.36 -23.98
CA ASN A 411 11.34 7.10 -23.76
C ASN A 411 10.42 5.97 -23.28
N TRP A 412 9.18 6.29 -22.88
CA TRP A 412 8.10 5.34 -22.58
C TRP A 412 7.25 5.00 -23.81
N GLY A 413 7.53 5.56 -24.99
CA GLY A 413 6.76 5.33 -26.23
C GLY A 413 7.10 4.04 -26.99
N PHE A 414 7.96 3.19 -26.44
CA PHE A 414 8.23 1.84 -26.95
C PHE A 414 8.28 0.84 -25.81
N ASN A 415 7.82 -0.38 -26.07
CA ASN A 415 7.94 -1.52 -25.17
C ASN A 415 9.42 -1.79 -24.83
N LYS A 416 9.70 -1.98 -23.53
CA LYS A 416 11.05 -2.22 -22.98
C LYS A 416 11.24 -3.64 -22.46
N GLY A 417 10.32 -4.55 -22.73
CA GLY A 417 10.31 -5.88 -22.13
C GLY A 417 10.11 -5.76 -20.62
N TRP A 418 10.59 -6.75 -19.88
CA TRP A 418 10.72 -6.65 -18.44
C TRP A 418 11.98 -5.83 -18.09
N PHE A 419 11.85 -4.88 -17.18
CA PHE A 419 12.99 -4.05 -16.76
C PHE A 419 12.82 -3.46 -15.37
N MET A 420 13.88 -2.86 -14.84
CA MET A 420 13.84 -2.09 -13.60
C MET A 420 13.92 -0.59 -13.92
N PRO A 421 12.86 0.21 -13.67
CA PRO A 421 12.84 1.65 -13.97
C PRO A 421 13.69 2.47 -12.99
N GLY A 422 14.10 1.86 -11.89
CA GLY A 422 14.96 2.46 -10.88
C GLY A 422 15.53 1.40 -9.95
N PHE A 423 16.84 1.45 -9.74
CA PHE A 423 17.56 0.66 -8.77
C PHE A 423 18.35 1.61 -7.86
N GLY A 424 17.69 2.08 -6.80
CA GLY A 424 18.30 2.96 -5.81
C GLY A 424 19.17 2.19 -4.83
N TYR A 425 20.28 2.79 -4.39
CA TYR A 425 21.14 2.24 -3.36
C TYR A 425 21.62 3.33 -2.38
N VAL A 426 21.96 2.93 -1.16
CA VAL A 426 22.55 3.80 -0.14
C VAL A 426 24.06 3.71 -0.22
N ASP A 427 24.72 4.86 -0.32
CA ASP A 427 26.18 5.01 -0.35
C ASP A 427 26.55 6.06 0.69
N SER A 428 26.74 5.62 1.94
CA SER A 428 26.92 6.49 3.10
C SER A 428 27.85 5.84 4.13
N PRO A 429 28.80 6.59 4.73
CA PRO A 429 29.64 6.09 5.82
C PRO A 429 28.86 5.63 7.06
N GLU A 430 27.63 6.12 7.28
CA GLU A 430 26.74 5.64 8.36
C GLU A 430 26.23 4.21 8.08
N TYR A 431 26.25 3.80 6.82
CA TYR A 431 25.63 2.60 6.28
C TYR A 431 26.61 1.85 5.35
N PRO A 432 27.84 1.52 5.82
CA PRO A 432 28.95 1.15 4.93
C PRO A 432 28.69 -0.11 4.08
N ARG A 433 27.87 -1.05 4.59
CA ARG A 433 27.57 -2.33 3.92
C ARG A 433 26.38 -2.27 2.95
N HIS A 434 25.63 -1.18 2.91
CA HIS A 434 24.38 -1.11 2.14
C HIS A 434 24.60 -1.11 0.63
N LYS A 435 25.68 -0.49 0.15
CA LYS A 435 26.00 -0.43 -1.27
C LYS A 435 26.31 -1.83 -1.82
N ASP A 436 27.14 -2.57 -1.10
CA ASP A 436 27.55 -3.91 -1.50
C ASP A 436 26.37 -4.88 -1.46
N ALA A 437 25.54 -4.82 -0.41
CA ALA A 437 24.31 -5.58 -0.33
C ALA A 437 23.34 -5.27 -1.48
N ALA A 438 23.20 -3.99 -1.87
CA ALA A 438 22.36 -3.64 -3.02
C ALA A 438 22.93 -4.21 -4.33
N PHE A 439 24.24 -4.12 -4.57
CA PHE A 439 24.82 -4.67 -5.80
C PHE A 439 24.80 -6.20 -5.83
N GLU A 440 24.92 -6.85 -4.68
CA GLU A 440 24.71 -8.29 -4.58
C GLU A 440 23.26 -8.66 -4.92
N ILE A 441 22.27 -7.95 -4.37
CA ILE A 441 20.85 -8.10 -4.74
C ILE A 441 20.67 -7.94 -6.26
N ARG A 442 21.28 -6.94 -6.88
CA ARG A 442 21.22 -6.72 -8.33
C ARG A 442 21.76 -7.94 -9.09
N ASP A 443 22.85 -8.54 -8.63
CA ASP A 443 23.46 -9.70 -9.28
C ASP A 443 22.59 -10.97 -9.11
N TYR A 444 21.92 -11.15 -7.97
CA TYR A 444 20.87 -12.18 -7.82
C TYR A 444 19.72 -11.96 -8.82
N ILE A 445 19.25 -10.72 -8.96
CA ILE A 445 18.18 -10.37 -9.90
C ILE A 445 18.60 -10.69 -11.34
N THR A 446 19.78 -10.24 -11.78
CA THR A 446 20.20 -10.46 -13.17
C THR A 446 20.38 -11.96 -13.45
N ARG A 447 20.94 -12.74 -12.51
CA ARG A 447 21.01 -14.20 -12.61
C ARG A 447 19.63 -14.85 -12.70
N GLY A 448 18.70 -14.46 -11.84
CA GLY A 448 17.34 -15.02 -11.81
C GLY A 448 16.54 -14.72 -13.07
N ILE A 449 16.66 -13.51 -13.61
CA ILE A 449 15.99 -13.13 -14.86
C ILE A 449 16.60 -13.84 -16.08
N ASN A 450 17.93 -13.94 -16.14
CA ASN A 450 18.62 -14.58 -17.27
C ASN A 450 18.53 -16.10 -17.26
N SER A 451 18.29 -16.74 -16.10
CA SER A 451 18.15 -18.20 -16.02
C SER A 451 16.84 -18.70 -16.64
N ASN A 452 15.82 -17.83 -16.74
CA ASN A 452 14.56 -18.14 -17.40
C ASN A 452 14.64 -17.85 -18.89
N ARG A 453 14.74 -18.91 -19.71
CA ARG A 453 14.95 -18.79 -21.16
C ARG A 453 13.84 -18.01 -21.87
N ASP A 454 12.58 -18.25 -21.50
CA ASP A 454 11.43 -17.56 -22.10
C ASP A 454 11.51 -16.04 -21.86
N VAL A 455 11.83 -15.65 -20.61
CA VAL A 455 11.97 -14.25 -20.19
C VAL A 455 13.18 -13.61 -20.85
N PHE A 456 14.31 -14.30 -20.91
CA PHE A 456 15.49 -13.84 -21.62
C PHE A 456 15.18 -13.55 -23.09
N ASP A 457 14.53 -14.48 -23.79
CA ASP A 457 14.19 -14.33 -25.21
C ASP A 457 13.18 -13.20 -25.46
N LEU A 458 12.18 -13.02 -24.57
CA LEU A 458 11.29 -11.86 -24.59
C LEU A 458 12.08 -10.55 -24.49
N ASN A 459 12.97 -10.47 -23.50
CA ASN A 459 13.74 -9.27 -23.21
C ASN A 459 14.69 -8.93 -24.36
N GLN A 460 15.50 -9.88 -24.86
CA GLN A 460 16.42 -9.63 -25.97
C GLN A 460 15.68 -9.19 -27.24
N ARG A 461 14.55 -9.83 -27.57
CA ARG A 461 13.72 -9.41 -28.71
C ARG A 461 13.23 -7.98 -28.56
N THR A 462 12.87 -7.59 -27.34
CA THR A 462 12.29 -6.28 -27.07
C THR A 462 13.36 -5.19 -26.99
N TYR A 463 14.49 -5.46 -26.33
CA TYR A 463 15.64 -4.57 -26.29
C TYR A 463 16.17 -4.30 -27.70
N GLY A 464 16.26 -5.31 -28.58
CA GLY A 464 16.67 -5.10 -29.97
C GLY A 464 15.70 -4.20 -30.77
N ARG A 465 14.41 -4.20 -30.44
CA ARG A 465 13.43 -3.26 -31.03
C ARG A 465 13.58 -1.86 -30.46
N TYR A 466 13.74 -1.75 -29.14
CA TYR A 466 13.96 -0.47 -28.47
C TYR A 466 15.26 0.19 -28.93
N GLU A 467 16.31 -0.60 -29.16
CA GLU A 467 17.57 -0.15 -29.75
C GLU A 467 17.36 0.37 -31.17
N ARG A 468 16.79 -0.47 -32.05
CA ARG A 468 16.59 -0.15 -33.47
C ARG A 468 15.71 1.07 -33.71
N TYR A 469 14.61 1.20 -32.97
CA TYR A 469 13.60 2.25 -33.21
C TYR A 469 13.71 3.44 -32.26
N GLY A 470 14.41 3.29 -31.14
CA GLY A 470 14.63 4.34 -30.14
C GLY A 470 16.10 4.74 -30.07
N ALA A 471 16.93 3.93 -29.43
CA ALA A 471 18.28 4.32 -29.01
C ALA A 471 19.22 4.68 -30.17
N GLN A 472 19.11 4.01 -31.33
CA GLN A 472 19.89 4.35 -32.52
C GLN A 472 19.45 5.66 -33.20
N PHE A 473 18.20 6.09 -32.96
CA PHE A 473 17.63 7.29 -33.58
C PHE A 473 17.76 8.54 -32.68
N ASP A 474 17.49 8.41 -31.38
CA ASP A 474 17.56 9.49 -30.39
C ASP A 474 18.12 8.94 -29.05
N PRO A 475 19.46 8.78 -28.95
CA PRO A 475 20.11 8.17 -27.78
C PRO A 475 20.00 9.01 -26.51
N ASP A 476 19.73 10.31 -26.63
CA ASP A 476 19.56 11.19 -25.47
C ASP A 476 18.27 10.89 -24.71
N VAL A 477 17.23 10.47 -25.43
CA VAL A 477 15.93 10.06 -24.91
C VAL A 477 15.85 8.56 -24.63
N PHE A 478 16.17 7.73 -25.62
CA PHE A 478 16.00 6.28 -25.54
C PHE A 478 17.31 5.64 -25.10
N ARG A 479 17.40 5.30 -23.81
CA ARG A 479 18.60 4.71 -23.20
C ARG A 479 18.37 3.25 -22.85
N LEU A 480 19.42 2.44 -23.03
CA LEU A 480 19.46 1.02 -22.69
C LEU A 480 20.58 0.78 -21.66
N PRO A 481 20.40 1.18 -20.39
CA PRO A 481 21.39 0.88 -19.36
C PRO A 481 21.34 -0.63 -19.04
N MET A 482 22.24 -1.38 -19.64
CA MET A 482 22.32 -2.83 -19.48
C MET A 482 23.23 -3.20 -18.31
N THR A 483 22.74 -4.06 -17.43
CA THR A 483 23.53 -4.79 -16.43
C THR A 483 23.32 -6.28 -16.69
N ASP A 484 24.38 -7.02 -17.01
CA ASP A 484 24.31 -8.46 -17.31
C ASP A 484 23.17 -8.84 -18.26
N SER A 485 23.02 -8.13 -19.38
CA SER A 485 21.94 -8.36 -20.37
C SER A 485 20.50 -8.06 -19.89
N VAL A 486 20.32 -7.43 -18.74
CA VAL A 486 19.04 -6.94 -18.22
C VAL A 486 19.02 -5.42 -18.19
N LEU A 487 17.91 -4.80 -18.59
CA LEU A 487 17.75 -3.34 -18.54
C LEU A 487 17.47 -2.90 -17.10
N ILE A 488 18.43 -2.22 -16.48
CA ILE A 488 18.34 -1.73 -15.10
C ILE A 488 18.75 -0.26 -15.06
N GLN A 489 17.80 0.63 -14.77
CA GLN A 489 18.11 2.04 -14.59
C GLN A 489 18.66 2.30 -13.18
N MET A 490 19.92 2.72 -13.09
CA MET A 490 20.59 3.03 -11.82
C MET A 490 20.99 4.51 -11.75
N PRO A 491 20.98 5.13 -10.55
CA PRO A 491 21.58 6.43 -10.36
C PRO A 491 23.11 6.33 -10.40
N LEU A 492 23.75 7.39 -10.91
CA LEU A 492 25.23 7.48 -10.93
C LEU A 492 25.85 7.55 -9.53
N LYS A 493 25.09 8.02 -8.53
CA LYS A 493 25.52 8.13 -7.14
C LYS A 493 24.44 7.58 -6.22
N GLY A 494 24.85 6.85 -5.19
CA GLY A 494 23.95 6.41 -4.12
C GLY A 494 23.45 7.56 -3.26
N SER A 495 22.37 7.31 -2.54
CA SER A 495 21.83 8.27 -1.57
C SER A 495 22.59 8.21 -0.24
N SER A 496 22.57 9.30 0.52
CA SER A 496 23.14 9.32 1.89
C SER A 496 22.29 8.56 2.92
N GLY A 497 21.14 8.00 2.52
CA GLY A 497 20.14 7.43 3.41
C GLY A 497 19.27 8.47 4.14
N GLY A 498 19.73 9.73 4.24
CA GLY A 498 19.01 10.85 4.81
C GLY A 498 18.05 11.48 3.80
N GLY A 499 16.87 10.88 3.59
CA GLY A 499 15.86 11.46 2.70
C GLY A 499 14.68 10.57 2.32
N GLY A 500 14.75 9.25 2.57
CA GLY A 500 13.66 8.32 2.30
C GLY A 500 12.64 8.17 3.44
N GLY A 501 13.01 8.58 4.67
CA GLY A 501 12.28 8.30 5.92
C GLY A 501 10.93 8.99 6.12
N GLY A 502 10.35 9.63 5.11
CA GLY A 502 9.08 10.36 5.26
C GLY A 502 8.06 10.14 4.15
N ARG A 503 8.37 9.33 3.12
CA ARG A 503 7.45 9.08 2.00
C ARG A 503 7.40 7.60 1.65
N GLY A 504 6.61 6.85 2.40
CA GLY A 504 6.27 5.45 2.06
C GLY A 504 6.91 4.38 2.94
N GLY A 505 7.43 4.73 4.12
CA GLY A 505 7.97 3.73 5.06
C GLY A 505 9.27 3.10 4.57
N TYR A 506 10.30 3.88 4.24
CA TYR A 506 11.64 3.35 3.96
C TYR A 506 12.65 4.03 4.89
N ASN A 507 13.39 3.23 5.66
CA ASN A 507 14.44 3.70 6.55
C ASN A 507 15.67 2.79 6.41
N PRO A 508 16.83 3.28 5.97
CA PRO A 508 18.07 2.50 5.83
C PRO A 508 18.58 1.82 7.12
N ARG A 509 18.07 2.20 8.29
CA ARG A 509 18.35 1.48 9.55
C ARG A 509 17.65 0.12 9.64
N ILE A 510 16.64 -0.09 8.81
CA ILE A 510 15.72 -1.22 8.85
C ILE A 510 15.69 -1.92 7.51
N THR A 511 15.47 -1.18 6.43
CA THR A 511 15.27 -1.67 5.07
C THR A 511 16.54 -1.45 4.25
N ILE A 512 17.22 -2.55 3.94
CA ILE A 512 18.49 -2.55 3.20
C ILE A 512 18.29 -2.18 1.73
N TRP A 513 17.16 -2.59 1.15
CA TRP A 513 16.83 -2.30 -0.24
C TRP A 513 15.31 -2.25 -0.46
N SER A 514 14.89 -1.43 -1.41
CA SER A 514 13.51 -1.42 -1.91
C SER A 514 13.51 -1.35 -3.42
N GLY A 515 12.57 -2.05 -4.05
CA GLY A 515 12.62 -2.34 -5.47
C GLY A 515 11.27 -2.21 -6.16
N THR A 516 11.33 -1.79 -7.42
CA THR A 516 10.23 -1.82 -8.38
C THR A 516 10.71 -2.38 -9.70
N THR A 517 9.82 -3.07 -10.39
CA THR A 517 10.01 -3.73 -11.68
C THR A 517 8.87 -3.34 -12.60
N GLU A 518 9.04 -3.50 -13.90
CA GLU A 518 8.08 -3.08 -14.91
C GLU A 518 7.96 -4.19 -15.95
N ALA A 519 6.74 -4.65 -16.22
CA ALA A 519 6.42 -5.69 -17.19
C ALA A 519 5.36 -5.22 -18.21
N PRO A 520 5.44 -5.60 -19.50
CA PRO A 520 4.49 -5.18 -20.52
C PRO A 520 3.16 -5.94 -20.40
N ASP A 521 2.38 -5.66 -19.37
CA ASP A 521 1.34 -6.58 -18.89
C ASP A 521 -0.10 -6.04 -18.94
N GLU A 522 -0.37 -4.77 -19.24
CA GLU A 522 -1.71 -4.18 -19.06
C GLU A 522 -2.85 -4.97 -19.74
N THR A 523 -2.57 -5.56 -20.91
CA THR A 523 -3.52 -6.38 -21.70
C THR A 523 -3.13 -7.85 -21.71
N ALA A 524 -2.36 -8.32 -20.71
CA ALA A 524 -1.89 -9.69 -20.66
C ALA A 524 -2.97 -10.67 -20.20
N TYR A 525 -3.09 -11.76 -20.94
CA TYR A 525 -3.90 -12.94 -20.63
C TYR A 525 -3.30 -14.17 -21.34
N GLY A 526 -3.73 -15.35 -20.93
CA GLY A 526 -3.30 -16.64 -21.48
C GLY A 526 -1.77 -16.80 -21.52
N PRO A 527 -1.21 -17.34 -22.61
CA PRO A 527 0.24 -17.57 -22.70
C PRO A 527 1.10 -16.31 -22.52
N TYR A 528 0.57 -15.13 -22.84
CA TYR A 528 1.32 -13.89 -22.66
C TYR A 528 1.36 -13.46 -21.19
N MET A 529 0.26 -13.65 -20.44
CA MET A 529 0.26 -13.47 -18.97
C MET A 529 1.26 -14.40 -18.30
N GLU A 530 1.29 -15.68 -18.67
CA GLU A 530 2.28 -16.62 -18.15
C GLU A 530 3.71 -16.14 -18.39
N LEU A 531 4.02 -15.65 -19.60
CA LEU A 531 5.35 -15.16 -19.94
C LEU A 531 5.79 -13.96 -19.09
N VAL A 532 4.91 -12.96 -18.92
CA VAL A 532 5.26 -11.76 -18.12
C VAL A 532 5.25 -12.06 -16.62
N ALA A 533 4.36 -12.93 -16.13
CA ALA A 533 4.33 -13.36 -14.74
C ALA A 533 5.57 -14.21 -14.38
N LYS A 534 6.08 -15.03 -15.30
CA LYS A 534 7.38 -15.73 -15.15
C LYS A 534 8.53 -14.75 -14.87
N ALA A 535 8.56 -13.60 -15.53
CA ALA A 535 9.59 -12.59 -15.31
C ALA A 535 9.52 -11.99 -13.90
N GLY A 536 8.31 -11.65 -13.44
CA GLY A 536 8.10 -11.19 -12.06
C GLY A 536 8.41 -12.26 -11.01
N LEU A 537 8.05 -13.52 -11.27
CA LEU A 537 8.36 -14.63 -10.36
C LEU A 537 9.87 -14.87 -10.23
N SER A 538 10.62 -14.79 -11.34
CA SER A 538 12.09 -14.86 -11.31
C SER A 538 12.71 -13.76 -10.46
N TRP A 539 12.10 -12.56 -10.45
CA TRP A 539 12.53 -11.47 -9.59
C TRP A 539 12.20 -11.73 -8.12
N ASP A 540 10.98 -12.17 -7.81
CA ASP A 540 10.57 -12.49 -6.44
C ASP A 540 11.49 -13.57 -5.83
N GLN A 541 11.72 -14.65 -6.58
CA GLN A 541 12.59 -15.74 -6.16
C GLN A 541 14.04 -15.26 -5.94
N ALA A 542 14.58 -14.44 -6.83
CA ALA A 542 15.94 -13.91 -6.70
C ALA A 542 16.14 -13.09 -5.41
N ILE A 543 15.15 -12.29 -5.02
CA ILE A 543 15.20 -11.53 -3.76
C ILE A 543 15.13 -12.46 -2.55
N LEU A 544 14.25 -13.46 -2.59
CA LEU A 544 14.14 -14.43 -1.51
C LEU A 544 15.42 -15.25 -1.36
N ASP A 545 16.04 -15.66 -2.47
CA ASP A 545 17.30 -16.41 -2.51
C ASP A 545 18.42 -15.62 -1.85
N TYR A 546 18.56 -14.33 -2.19
CA TYR A 546 19.52 -13.45 -1.52
C TYR A 546 19.34 -13.43 0.01
N LEU A 547 18.09 -13.29 0.49
CA LEU A 547 17.82 -13.27 1.92
C LEU A 547 18.02 -14.64 2.59
N TYR A 548 17.73 -15.73 1.89
CA TYR A 548 17.86 -17.09 2.38
C TYR A 548 19.32 -17.56 2.48
N GLU A 549 20.15 -17.18 1.51
CA GLU A 549 21.56 -17.58 1.41
C GLU A 549 22.49 -16.72 2.27
N ALA A 550 22.11 -15.48 2.58
CA ALA A 550 22.87 -14.61 3.47
C ALA A 550 22.95 -15.14 4.92
N ASP A 551 24.08 -14.93 5.59
CA ASP A 551 24.26 -15.36 6.98
C ASP A 551 23.74 -14.32 7.99
N HIS A 552 22.61 -14.64 8.62
CA HIS A 552 21.88 -13.74 9.50
C HIS A 552 22.17 -14.05 10.97
N GLU A 553 23.30 -13.58 11.49
CA GLU A 553 23.66 -13.81 12.89
C GLU A 553 22.91 -12.87 13.86
N VAL A 554 22.25 -13.44 14.88
CA VAL A 554 21.63 -12.68 15.98
C VAL A 554 22.62 -12.49 17.12
N LYS A 555 23.07 -11.25 17.30
CA LYS A 555 23.99 -10.88 18.38
C LYS A 555 23.25 -10.62 19.68
N ARG A 556 23.79 -11.14 20.78
CA ARG A 556 23.27 -10.93 22.15
C ARG A 556 24.23 -10.05 22.94
N SER A 557 23.71 -8.99 23.53
CA SER A 557 24.43 -8.15 24.49
C SER A 557 23.65 -8.01 25.79
N GLY A 558 24.34 -7.68 26.89
CA GLY A 558 23.70 -7.46 28.17
C GLY A 558 24.48 -6.50 29.06
N GLN A 559 23.77 -5.74 29.88
CA GLN A 559 24.35 -4.79 30.82
C GLN A 559 23.65 -4.91 32.18
N ARG A 560 24.44 -4.86 33.25
CA ARG A 560 23.93 -4.72 34.62
C ARG A 560 23.77 -3.23 34.95
N PHE A 561 22.65 -2.87 35.57
CA PHE A 561 22.41 -1.55 36.13
C PHE A 561 21.85 -1.69 37.55
N PHE A 562 21.79 -0.60 38.32
CA PHE A 562 21.29 -0.66 39.69
C PHE A 562 19.83 -1.14 39.70
N GLY A 563 19.59 -2.34 40.25
CA GLY A 563 18.26 -2.95 40.34
C GLY A 563 17.87 -3.89 39.19
N GLY A 564 18.74 -4.19 38.21
CA GLY A 564 18.36 -5.10 37.12
C GLY A 564 19.43 -5.47 36.11
N VAL A 565 19.02 -6.31 35.15
CA VAL A 565 19.80 -6.70 33.98
C VAL A 565 19.01 -6.33 32.73
N SER A 566 19.67 -5.70 31.76
CA SER A 566 19.13 -5.52 30.41
C SER A 566 19.79 -6.53 29.48
N ILE A 567 18.98 -7.23 28.68
CA ILE A 567 19.43 -8.11 27.60
C ILE A 567 18.88 -7.55 26.29
N ARG A 568 19.75 -7.42 25.29
CA ARG A 568 19.38 -6.99 23.94
C ARG A 568 19.80 -8.06 22.94
N LEU A 569 18.88 -8.37 22.02
CA LEU A 569 19.14 -9.18 20.84
C LEU A 569 19.08 -8.25 19.63
N ASN A 570 20.03 -8.37 18.72
CA ASN A 570 20.11 -7.53 17.53
C ASN A 570 20.68 -8.34 16.36
N ARG A 571 19.98 -8.34 15.23
CA ARG A 571 20.51 -8.84 13.96
C ARG A 571 21.03 -7.67 13.13
N PRO A 572 22.31 -7.67 12.70
CA PRO A 572 22.82 -6.66 11.78
C PRO A 572 22.01 -6.62 10.48
N ARG A 573 21.86 -5.42 9.91
CA ARG A 573 21.20 -5.22 8.61
C ARG A 573 22.07 -4.29 7.74
N PRO A 574 22.59 -4.74 6.59
CA PRO A 574 22.56 -6.11 6.03
C PRO A 574 23.25 -7.17 6.92
N ALA A 575 23.27 -8.43 6.48
CA ALA A 575 24.09 -9.51 7.06
C ALA A 575 25.58 -9.14 7.03
N GLU A 576 26.33 -9.47 8.09
CA GLU A 576 27.79 -9.29 8.12
C GLU A 576 28.44 -10.38 7.25
N LYS A 577 29.55 -10.04 6.59
CA LYS A 577 30.40 -11.05 5.93
C LYS A 577 31.46 -11.46 6.94
N ASP A 578 31.82 -12.74 6.98
CA ASP A 578 32.89 -13.21 7.84
C ASP A 578 34.21 -12.53 7.43
N ASP A 579 34.99 -12.09 8.42
CA ASP A 579 36.26 -11.36 8.22
C ASP A 579 37.31 -12.19 7.44
N GLU A 580 37.11 -13.51 7.27
CA GLU A 580 38.01 -14.39 6.51
C GLU A 580 37.96 -14.15 4.98
N ASP A 581 36.84 -13.65 4.44
CA ASP A 581 36.70 -13.40 2.99
C ASP A 581 37.41 -12.10 2.54
N GLU A 582 37.69 -11.16 3.46
CA GLU A 582 38.46 -9.95 3.15
C GLU A 582 39.97 -10.22 3.01
N GLU A 583 40.52 -11.24 3.69
CA GLU A 583 41.93 -11.64 3.54
C GLU A 583 42.19 -12.32 2.18
N GLU A 584 41.30 -13.19 1.70
CA GLU A 584 41.45 -13.82 0.37
C GLU A 584 41.29 -12.83 -0.80
N ALA A 585 40.48 -11.79 -0.64
CA ALA A 585 40.35 -10.72 -1.63
C ALA A 585 41.57 -9.78 -1.64
N GLY A 586 42.23 -9.61 -0.50
CA GLY A 586 43.47 -8.85 -0.35
C GLY A 586 44.70 -9.54 -0.95
N GLU A 587 44.77 -10.87 -0.89
CA GLU A 587 45.90 -11.64 -1.46
C GLU A 587 45.87 -11.74 -2.99
N LYS A 588 44.69 -11.68 -3.64
CA LYS A 588 44.60 -11.76 -5.12
C LYS A 588 44.97 -10.48 -5.86
N VAL A 589 45.27 -9.38 -5.16
CA VAL A 589 45.69 -8.10 -5.77
C VAL A 589 47.22 -7.91 -5.75
N ILE A 590 47.98 -8.87 -5.26
CA ILE A 590 49.45 -8.87 -5.32
C ILE A 590 49.97 -10.19 -5.90
N SER A 591 49.85 -10.36 -7.22
CA SER A 591 50.78 -11.17 -8.02
C SER A 591 50.84 -10.71 -9.47
#